data_AF-A0A2G9RBU9-F1
#
_entry.id   AF-A0A2G9RBU9-F1
#
_cell.length_a   1.000
_cell.length_b   1.000
_cell.length_c   1.000
_cell.angle_alpha   90.00
_cell.angle_beta   90.00
_cell.angle_gamma   90.00
#
_symmetry.space_group_name_H-M   'P 1'
#
loop_
_entity.id
_entity.type
_entity.pdbx_description
1 polymer ?
#
loop_
_entity_poly.entity_id
_entity_poly.type
_entity_poly.pdbx_seq_one_letter_code
_entity_poly.pdbx_strand_id
1 'polypeptide(L)'
;MFTFFHANLCVDSIQHYSDSKHIVVYHKGRFFRVWVYNSGRMLNPKELELQFQHILEDTSPPQPGEEKLAALTAGERATWARARKAYFRSGKNLQSLDLMEKAAFFVTLDESEQGFRSEDPVDSLDAYAKSLLHGQCYDRWFDKSISVVIFKNGKIGLNAEHSWADAPIVGHLWESTLYTDCFQLGYNEEGHCKGQADPTLLLPQRMQWEISNEESEVEPSLLENVMEEIIQDPDFVVETTDHFLD
;
A
#
# COMPACT_ATOMS: atom_id res chain seq x y z
N MET A 1 7.09 -2.80 -15.86
CA MET A 1 8.25 -2.19 -15.19
C MET A 1 7.68 -1.44 -14.01
N PHE A 2 8.09 -1.79 -12.80
CA PHE A 2 7.60 -1.19 -11.56
C PHE A 2 8.69 -0.33 -10.95
N THR A 3 8.29 0.76 -10.33
CA THR A 3 9.20 1.79 -9.88
C THR A 3 9.20 1.88 -8.36
N PHE A 4 10.38 2.05 -7.77
CA PHE A 4 10.58 2.24 -6.35
C PHE A 4 11.52 3.41 -6.11
N PHE A 5 11.26 4.19 -5.07
CA PHE A 5 12.07 5.35 -4.73
C PHE A 5 13.05 5.05 -3.59
N HIS A 6 14.34 5.14 -3.90
CA HIS A 6 15.40 4.83 -2.97
C HIS A 6 15.93 6.12 -2.33
N ALA A 7 15.65 6.29 -1.03
CA ALA A 7 16.06 7.43 -0.25
C ALA A 7 17.58 7.45 -0.03
N ASN A 8 18.22 8.57 -0.35
CA ASN A 8 19.65 8.79 -0.22
C ASN A 8 19.90 10.09 0.57
N LEU A 9 21.11 10.25 1.11
CA LEU A 9 21.46 11.41 1.95
C LEU A 9 21.50 12.76 1.21
N CYS A 10 21.57 12.75 -0.12
CA CYS A 10 21.70 13.99 -0.91
C CYS A 10 20.63 14.08 -2.00
N VAL A 11 20.54 13.06 -2.84
CA VAL A 11 19.58 13.00 -3.96
C VAL A 11 19.05 11.59 -4.06
N ASP A 12 17.74 11.46 -3.92
CA ASP A 12 17.05 10.19 -4.04
C ASP A 12 17.11 9.65 -5.47
N SER A 13 17.00 8.33 -5.60
CA SER A 13 17.12 7.67 -6.91
C SER A 13 15.91 6.80 -7.19
N ILE A 14 15.43 6.87 -8.43
CA ILE A 14 14.36 6.04 -8.95
C ILE A 14 14.95 4.70 -9.42
N GLN A 15 14.40 3.58 -8.93
CA GLN A 15 14.78 2.24 -9.35
C GLN A 15 13.64 1.56 -10.09
N HIS A 16 13.96 0.89 -11.19
CA HIS A 16 12.99 0.17 -12.00
C HIS A 16 13.24 -1.35 -11.97
N TYR A 17 12.20 -2.11 -11.69
CA TYR A 17 12.21 -3.58 -11.69
C TYR A 17 11.29 -4.10 -12.80
N SER A 18 11.80 -4.96 -13.66
CA SER A 18 11.06 -5.50 -14.81
C SER A 18 10.44 -6.88 -14.58
N ASP A 19 10.86 -7.58 -13.53
CA ASP A 19 10.59 -9.00 -13.29
C ASP A 19 9.96 -9.25 -11.91
N SER A 20 9.28 -8.25 -11.32
CA SER A 20 8.55 -8.39 -10.07
C SER A 20 7.50 -9.51 -10.14
N LYS A 21 7.57 -10.47 -9.20
CA LYS A 21 6.67 -11.64 -9.14
C LYS A 21 5.72 -11.63 -7.94
N HIS A 22 5.76 -10.59 -7.13
CA HIS A 22 4.97 -10.44 -5.92
C HIS A 22 4.56 -9.00 -5.70
N ILE A 23 3.54 -8.82 -4.87
CA ILE A 23 3.14 -7.55 -4.26
C ILE A 23 3.43 -7.62 -2.76
N VAL A 24 3.42 -6.47 -2.10
CA VAL A 24 3.40 -6.41 -0.64
C VAL A 24 2.06 -5.87 -0.19
N VAL A 25 1.46 -6.54 0.79
CA VAL A 25 0.18 -6.19 1.40
C VAL A 25 0.41 -5.80 2.85
N TYR A 26 -0.19 -4.69 3.27
CA TYR A 26 -0.26 -4.25 4.65
C TYR A 26 -1.66 -4.45 5.20
N HIS A 27 -1.78 -5.05 6.38
CA HIS A 27 -3.04 -5.20 7.10
C HIS A 27 -2.84 -5.26 8.62
N LYS A 28 -3.45 -4.32 9.37
CA LYS A 28 -3.35 -4.25 10.85
C LYS A 28 -1.92 -4.24 11.39
N GLY A 29 -1.05 -3.37 10.84
CA GLY A 29 0.34 -3.22 11.32
C GLY A 29 1.32 -4.28 10.80
N ARG A 30 0.96 -5.00 9.74
CA ARG A 30 1.63 -6.25 9.34
C ARG A 30 1.83 -6.30 7.84
N PHE A 31 3.05 -6.65 7.42
CA PHE A 31 3.42 -6.80 6.02
C PHE A 31 3.44 -8.25 5.56
N PHE A 32 2.89 -8.50 4.38
CA PHE A 32 2.81 -9.82 3.75
C PHE A 32 3.29 -9.72 2.32
N ARG A 33 4.12 -10.67 1.93
CA ARG A 33 4.45 -10.91 0.53
C ARG A 33 3.37 -11.81 -0.08
N VAL A 34 2.74 -11.34 -1.15
CA VAL A 34 1.78 -12.13 -1.93
C VAL A 34 2.36 -12.35 -3.33
N TRP A 35 2.55 -13.61 -3.71
CA TRP A 35 2.94 -13.96 -5.07
C TRP A 35 1.82 -13.64 -6.04
N VAL A 36 2.15 -13.09 -7.22
CA VAL A 36 1.19 -12.87 -8.31
C VAL A 36 1.43 -13.80 -9.50
N TYR A 37 2.47 -14.64 -9.42
CA TYR A 37 2.74 -15.73 -10.35
C TYR A 37 2.92 -17.05 -9.59
N ASN A 38 2.38 -18.14 -10.14
CA ASN A 38 2.63 -19.50 -9.68
C ASN A 38 2.88 -20.41 -10.89
N SER A 39 3.87 -21.31 -10.82
CA SER A 39 4.18 -22.27 -11.89
C SER A 39 4.31 -21.65 -13.30
N GLY A 40 4.85 -20.43 -13.40
CA GLY A 40 5.09 -19.73 -14.68
C GLY A 40 3.87 -19.00 -15.26
N ARG A 41 2.70 -19.03 -14.60
CA ARG A 41 1.51 -18.25 -14.99
C ARG A 41 1.16 -17.21 -13.94
N MET A 42 0.45 -16.17 -14.35
CA MET A 42 -0.16 -15.23 -13.41
C MET A 42 -1.27 -15.94 -12.61
N LEU A 43 -1.42 -15.56 -11.34
CA LEU A 43 -2.55 -16.00 -10.55
C LEU A 43 -3.86 -15.46 -11.12
N ASN A 44 -4.90 -16.27 -11.07
CA ASN A 44 -6.24 -15.81 -11.42
C ASN A 44 -6.90 -15.08 -10.23
N PRO A 45 -7.99 -14.32 -10.44
CA PRO A 45 -8.64 -13.57 -9.36
C PRO A 45 -9.10 -14.44 -8.18
N LYS A 46 -9.59 -15.67 -8.43
CA LYS A 46 -10.01 -16.60 -7.37
C LYS A 46 -8.84 -17.02 -6.48
N GLU A 47 -7.65 -17.19 -7.03
CA GLU A 47 -6.44 -17.47 -6.26
C GLU A 47 -6.01 -16.27 -5.42
N LEU A 48 -6.04 -15.05 -5.99
CA LEU A 48 -5.75 -13.83 -5.24
C LEU A 48 -6.75 -13.58 -4.11
N GLU A 49 -8.05 -13.84 -4.35
CA GLU A 49 -9.09 -13.77 -3.31
C GLU A 49 -8.73 -14.65 -2.11
N LEU A 50 -8.30 -15.90 -2.33
CA LEU A 50 -7.87 -16.79 -1.25
C LEU A 50 -6.63 -16.27 -0.51
N GLN A 51 -5.67 -15.65 -1.21
CA GLN A 51 -4.48 -15.04 -0.60
C GLN A 51 -4.87 -13.89 0.33
N PHE A 52 -5.75 -13.00 -0.13
CA PHE A 52 -6.21 -11.88 0.68
C PHE A 52 -7.08 -12.35 1.85
N GLN A 53 -7.92 -13.35 1.65
CA GLN A 53 -8.70 -13.96 2.72
C GLN A 53 -7.80 -14.51 3.83
N HIS A 54 -6.70 -15.19 3.47
CA HIS A 54 -5.74 -15.68 4.46
C HIS A 54 -5.10 -14.55 5.28
N ILE A 55 -4.83 -13.40 4.66
CA ILE A 55 -4.30 -12.21 5.36
C ILE A 55 -5.34 -11.61 6.31
N LEU A 56 -6.60 -11.52 5.87
CA LEU A 56 -7.71 -11.00 6.67
C LEU A 56 -8.02 -11.90 7.88
N GLU A 57 -7.85 -13.22 7.72
CA GLU A 57 -8.05 -14.22 8.78
C GLU A 57 -6.84 -14.37 9.73
N ASP A 58 -5.67 -13.85 9.36
CA ASP A 58 -4.48 -13.90 10.21
C ASP A 58 -4.68 -13.04 11.47
N THR A 59 -4.66 -13.68 12.64
CA THR A 59 -4.82 -13.04 13.96
C THR A 59 -3.49 -12.81 14.71
N SER A 60 -2.35 -13.06 14.08
CA SER A 60 -1.03 -12.84 14.70
C SER A 60 -0.81 -11.36 15.02
N PRO A 61 -0.18 -11.02 16.16
CA PRO A 61 0.16 -9.64 16.44
C PRO A 61 1.30 -9.14 15.52
N PRO A 62 1.42 -7.82 15.30
CA PRO A 62 2.60 -7.24 14.66
C PRO A 62 3.87 -7.53 15.46
N GLN A 63 5.00 -7.62 14.77
CA GLN A 63 6.32 -7.69 15.43
C GLN A 63 6.62 -6.34 16.12
N PRO A 64 7.49 -6.30 17.15
CA PRO A 64 7.93 -5.05 17.76
C PRO A 64 8.41 -4.04 16.70
N GLY A 65 7.85 -2.83 16.74
CA GLY A 65 8.18 -1.74 15.80
C GLY A 65 7.61 -1.89 14.38
N GLU A 66 7.02 -3.03 14.02
CA GLU A 66 6.51 -3.27 12.66
C GLU A 66 5.29 -2.41 12.34
N GLU A 67 4.37 -2.24 13.30
CA GLU A 67 3.08 -1.60 13.07
C GLU A 67 3.20 -0.21 12.45
N LYS A 68 4.17 0.58 12.94
CA LYS A 68 4.40 1.95 12.49
C LYS A 68 5.57 2.11 11.52
N LEU A 69 6.14 1.00 11.03
CA LEU A 69 7.38 1.00 10.26
C LEU A 69 7.33 1.90 9.02
N ALA A 70 6.19 1.91 8.30
CA ALA A 70 6.10 2.65 7.05
C ALA A 70 6.07 4.17 7.24
N ALA A 71 5.83 4.69 8.45
CA ALA A 71 5.92 6.13 8.72
C ALA A 71 7.32 6.70 8.48
N LEU A 72 8.37 5.86 8.50
CA LEU A 72 9.69 6.27 8.07
C LEU A 72 9.72 6.77 6.63
N THR A 73 8.84 6.28 5.75
CA THR A 73 8.74 6.72 4.35
C THR A 73 7.99 8.04 4.18
N ALA A 74 7.22 8.44 5.20
CA ALA A 74 6.44 9.67 5.21
C ALA A 74 7.26 10.88 5.72
N GLY A 75 8.29 10.62 6.53
CA GLY A 75 9.12 11.65 7.15
C GLY A 75 10.20 12.25 6.25
N GLU A 76 11.05 13.07 6.87
CA GLU A 76 12.15 13.77 6.19
C GLU A 76 13.15 12.81 5.52
N ARG A 77 13.52 13.11 4.27
CA ARG A 77 14.25 12.19 3.38
C ARG A 77 15.63 11.83 3.90
N ALA A 78 16.40 12.78 4.45
CA ALA A 78 17.72 12.50 5.00
C ALA A 78 17.63 11.63 6.27
N THR A 79 16.59 11.82 7.07
CA THR A 79 16.29 11.00 8.25
C THR A 79 15.95 9.57 7.84
N TRP A 80 15.06 9.40 6.86
CA TRP A 80 14.77 8.08 6.31
C TRP A 80 16.03 7.41 5.73
N ALA A 81 16.83 8.13 4.94
CA ALA A 81 18.08 7.61 4.39
C ALA A 81 19.08 7.18 5.49
N ARG A 82 19.18 7.93 6.61
CA ARG A 82 19.98 7.52 7.78
C ARG A 82 19.43 6.24 8.42
N ALA A 83 18.12 6.15 8.63
CA ALA A 83 17.49 4.96 9.21
C ALA A 83 17.67 3.72 8.32
N ARG A 84 17.48 3.82 7.00
CA ARG A 84 17.80 2.75 6.03
C ARG A 84 19.23 2.24 6.20
N LYS A 85 20.16 3.20 6.27
CA LYS A 85 21.60 2.96 6.42
C LYS A 85 21.97 2.35 7.78
N ALA A 86 21.21 2.62 8.84
CA ALA A 86 21.47 2.06 10.16
C ALA A 86 20.85 0.66 10.32
N TYR A 87 19.59 0.48 9.91
CA TYR A 87 18.77 -0.66 10.34
C TYR A 87 18.44 -1.68 9.25
N PHE A 88 18.62 -1.33 7.96
CA PHE A 88 18.17 -2.16 6.83
C PHE A 88 19.32 -2.64 5.95
N ARG A 89 20.53 -2.73 6.52
CA ARG A 89 21.74 -3.12 5.78
C ARG A 89 22.10 -4.60 5.85
N SER A 90 21.49 -5.35 6.75
CA SER A 90 21.77 -6.77 6.94
C SER A 90 20.56 -7.49 7.56
N GLY A 91 20.69 -8.81 7.71
CA GLY A 91 19.71 -9.62 8.44
C GLY A 91 18.32 -9.64 7.81
N LYS A 92 17.29 -9.76 8.65
CA LYS A 92 15.89 -9.87 8.20
C LYS A 92 15.37 -8.55 7.62
N ASN A 93 15.81 -7.42 8.15
CA ASN A 93 15.40 -6.09 7.67
C ASN A 93 15.84 -5.84 6.23
N LEU A 94 17.08 -6.18 5.87
CA LEU A 94 17.54 -6.06 4.48
C LEU A 94 16.71 -6.94 3.54
N GLN A 95 16.44 -8.19 3.93
CA GLN A 95 15.66 -9.12 3.11
C GLN A 95 14.22 -8.62 2.93
N SER A 96 13.58 -8.14 3.99
CA SER A 96 12.23 -7.60 3.93
C SER A 96 12.15 -6.28 3.16
N LEU A 97 13.14 -5.38 3.31
CA LEU A 97 13.22 -4.17 2.50
C LEU A 97 13.43 -4.51 1.02
N ASP A 98 14.33 -5.44 0.68
CA ASP A 98 14.52 -5.90 -0.71
C ASP A 98 13.23 -6.45 -1.33
N LEU A 99 12.43 -7.20 -0.54
CA LEU A 99 11.11 -7.66 -0.96
C LEU A 99 10.14 -6.49 -1.20
N MET A 100 10.13 -5.47 -0.34
CA MET A 100 9.31 -4.26 -0.53
C MET A 100 9.70 -3.48 -1.78
N GLU A 101 11.00 -3.27 -1.99
CA GLU A 101 11.55 -2.53 -3.12
C GLU A 101 11.19 -3.21 -4.45
N LYS A 102 11.38 -4.53 -4.51
CA LYS A 102 11.14 -5.35 -5.72
C LYS A 102 9.68 -5.73 -5.96
N ALA A 103 8.77 -5.47 -5.01
CA ALA A 103 7.34 -5.71 -5.22
C ALA A 103 6.83 -4.96 -6.45
N ALA A 104 5.78 -5.46 -7.10
CA ALA A 104 5.16 -4.75 -8.22
C ALA A 104 4.51 -3.43 -7.75
N PHE A 105 3.64 -3.52 -6.76
CA PHE A 105 3.00 -2.39 -6.10
C PHE A 105 2.71 -2.77 -4.64
N PHE A 106 2.28 -1.78 -3.87
CA PHE A 106 1.90 -1.95 -2.48
C PHE A 106 0.37 -1.97 -2.35
N VAL A 107 -0.16 -2.74 -1.42
CA VAL A 107 -1.60 -2.82 -1.16
C VAL A 107 -1.84 -2.59 0.33
N THR A 108 -2.78 -1.72 0.67
CA THR A 108 -3.27 -1.56 2.04
C THR A 108 -4.68 -2.11 2.13
N LEU A 109 -4.88 -3.06 3.05
CA LEU A 109 -6.20 -3.48 3.52
C LEU A 109 -6.54 -2.67 4.77
N ASP A 110 -7.24 -1.57 4.57
CA ASP A 110 -7.59 -0.55 5.56
C ASP A 110 -8.84 -0.97 6.35
N GLU A 111 -8.80 -0.83 7.67
CA GLU A 111 -9.91 -1.21 8.55
C GLU A 111 -10.99 -0.13 8.67
N SER A 112 -10.73 1.07 8.15
CA SER A 112 -11.73 2.14 8.09
C SER A 112 -12.70 1.94 6.93
N GLU A 113 -13.87 2.55 7.07
CA GLU A 113 -14.86 2.65 6.00
C GLU A 113 -14.85 4.08 5.48
N GLN A 114 -14.56 4.25 4.19
CA GLN A 114 -14.48 5.56 3.53
C GLN A 114 -15.34 5.59 2.28
N GLY A 115 -15.51 6.77 1.68
CA GLY A 115 -16.25 6.94 0.43
C GLY A 115 -17.40 7.93 0.54
N PHE A 116 -17.97 8.26 -0.62
CA PHE A 116 -19.13 9.16 -0.72
C PHE A 116 -20.34 8.62 0.05
N ARG A 117 -20.92 9.49 0.89
CA ARG A 117 -22.16 9.25 1.63
C ARG A 117 -23.17 10.34 1.29
N SER A 118 -24.35 9.97 0.83
CA SER A 118 -25.40 10.90 0.43
C SER A 118 -25.89 11.81 1.56
N GLU A 119 -25.81 11.33 2.80
CA GLU A 119 -26.26 12.04 3.99
C GLU A 119 -25.28 13.16 4.40
N ASP A 120 -24.03 13.08 3.93
CA ASP A 120 -22.94 13.98 4.29
C ASP A 120 -21.89 14.05 3.16
N PRO A 121 -22.25 14.63 2.00
CA PRO A 121 -21.47 14.48 0.78
C PRO A 121 -20.10 15.17 0.82
N VAL A 122 -19.99 16.33 1.47
CA VAL A 122 -18.75 17.11 1.52
C VAL A 122 -17.76 16.45 2.49
N ASP A 123 -18.12 16.31 3.76
CA ASP A 123 -17.19 15.79 4.77
C ASP A 123 -16.82 14.32 4.48
N SER A 124 -17.72 13.53 3.87
CA SER A 124 -17.40 12.15 3.48
C SER A 124 -16.39 12.06 2.34
N LEU A 125 -16.45 12.96 1.35
CA LEU A 125 -15.45 13.01 0.28
C LEU A 125 -14.12 13.58 0.78
N ASP A 126 -14.15 14.58 1.65
CA ASP A 126 -12.95 15.14 2.29
C ASP A 126 -12.21 14.08 3.09
N ALA A 127 -12.93 13.35 3.95
CA ALA A 127 -12.37 12.27 4.75
C ALA A 127 -11.79 11.16 3.85
N TYR A 128 -12.49 10.80 2.78
CA TYR A 128 -12.04 9.78 1.84
C TYR A 128 -10.76 10.20 1.10
N ALA A 129 -10.71 11.43 0.60
CA ALA A 129 -9.56 11.94 -0.11
C ALA A 129 -8.34 12.12 0.80
N LYS A 130 -8.52 12.63 2.03
CA LYS A 130 -7.45 12.71 3.05
C LYS A 130 -6.92 11.31 3.39
N SER A 131 -7.80 10.33 3.56
CA SER A 131 -7.42 8.94 3.81
C SER A 131 -6.61 8.31 2.65
N LEU A 132 -6.92 8.67 1.40
CA LEU A 132 -6.14 8.26 0.23
C LEU A 132 -4.81 9.00 0.09
N LEU A 133 -4.75 10.27 0.54
CA LEU A 133 -3.56 11.09 0.47
C LEU A 133 -2.49 10.62 1.46
N HIS A 134 -2.83 10.49 2.74
CA HIS A 134 -1.86 10.18 3.80
C HIS A 134 -2.25 8.98 4.68
N GLY A 135 -3.52 8.57 4.71
CA GLY A 135 -3.98 7.51 5.61
C GLY A 135 -3.66 7.83 7.06
N GLN A 136 -3.11 6.86 7.79
CA GLN A 136 -2.57 7.05 9.15
C GLN A 136 -1.08 7.39 9.15
N CYS A 137 -0.49 7.69 7.99
CA CYS A 137 0.93 7.96 7.76
C CYS A 137 1.87 6.76 7.98
N TYR A 138 1.43 5.68 8.61
CA TYR A 138 2.21 4.44 8.78
C TYR A 138 1.64 3.22 8.07
N ASP A 139 0.48 3.35 7.44
CA ASP A 139 -0.23 2.30 6.71
C ASP A 139 -0.10 2.43 5.20
N ARG A 140 0.83 3.27 4.75
CA ARG A 140 1.21 3.49 3.35
C ARG A 140 2.72 3.38 3.22
N TRP A 141 3.21 2.84 2.11
CA TRP A 141 4.63 2.86 1.78
C TRP A 141 4.89 3.90 0.69
N PHE A 142 5.17 5.14 1.09
CA PHE A 142 5.20 6.30 0.18
C PHE A 142 6.33 6.28 -0.85
N ASP A 143 7.39 5.50 -0.62
CA ASP A 143 8.44 5.26 -1.62
C ASP A 143 7.99 4.35 -2.78
N LYS A 144 6.79 3.74 -2.71
CA LYS A 144 6.29 2.90 -3.79
C LYS A 144 5.64 3.75 -4.87
N SER A 145 5.96 3.48 -6.13
CA SER A 145 5.36 4.18 -7.28
C SER A 145 3.83 4.23 -7.23
N ILE A 146 3.19 3.10 -6.91
CA ILE A 146 1.75 2.98 -6.78
C ILE A 146 1.43 2.13 -5.55
N SER A 147 0.51 2.62 -4.74
CA SER A 147 -0.12 1.93 -3.61
C SER A 147 -1.64 1.88 -3.83
N VAL A 148 -2.21 0.68 -3.76
CA VAL A 148 -3.67 0.47 -3.84
C VAL A 148 -4.22 0.39 -2.42
N VAL A 149 -5.20 1.23 -2.11
CA VAL A 149 -5.85 1.26 -0.78
C VAL A 149 -7.23 0.67 -0.92
N ILE A 150 -7.54 -0.37 -0.15
CA ILE A 150 -8.83 -1.05 -0.13
C ILE A 150 -9.41 -0.88 1.27
N PHE A 151 -10.53 -0.17 1.36
CA PHE A 151 -11.26 0.07 2.60
C PHE A 151 -12.16 -1.11 2.93
N LYS A 152 -12.50 -1.25 4.21
CA LYS A 152 -13.31 -2.37 4.73
C LYS A 152 -14.69 -2.52 4.05
N ASN A 153 -15.27 -1.41 3.61
CA ASN A 153 -16.53 -1.38 2.87
C ASN A 153 -16.37 -1.60 1.35
N GLY A 154 -15.19 -2.03 0.90
CA GLY A 154 -14.88 -2.33 -0.50
C GLY A 154 -14.62 -1.11 -1.38
N LYS A 155 -14.59 0.11 -0.82
CA LYS A 155 -14.11 1.28 -1.58
C LYS A 155 -12.61 1.16 -1.82
N ILE A 156 -12.14 1.67 -2.95
CA ILE A 156 -10.75 1.52 -3.40
C ILE A 156 -10.24 2.87 -3.88
N GLY A 157 -8.99 3.18 -3.63
CA GLY A 157 -8.31 4.28 -4.32
C GLY A 157 -6.82 4.03 -4.48
N LEU A 158 -6.16 4.99 -5.09
CA LEU A 158 -4.73 4.93 -5.39
C LEU A 158 -3.99 6.05 -4.69
N ASN A 159 -2.82 5.73 -4.16
CA ASN A 159 -1.80 6.67 -3.76
C ASN A 159 -0.59 6.45 -4.68
N ALA A 160 -0.01 7.52 -5.22
CA ALA A 160 1.09 7.42 -6.15
C ALA A 160 2.19 8.41 -5.80
N GLU A 161 3.42 7.94 -5.82
CA GLU A 161 4.62 8.78 -5.74
C GLU A 161 4.75 9.56 -7.05
N HIS A 162 5.02 10.86 -7.01
CA HIS A 162 4.85 11.74 -8.17
C HIS A 162 6.12 11.89 -9.05
N SER A 163 7.30 11.52 -8.54
CA SER A 163 8.59 11.78 -9.23
C SER A 163 8.79 10.93 -10.50
N TRP A 164 8.10 9.80 -10.63
CA TRP A 164 8.31 8.86 -11.74
C TRP A 164 7.34 9.03 -12.92
N ALA A 165 6.17 9.64 -12.71
CA ALA A 165 5.17 9.85 -13.74
C ALA A 165 4.16 10.96 -13.40
N ASP A 166 3.55 11.51 -14.45
CA ASP A 166 2.42 12.42 -14.35
C ASP A 166 1.10 11.67 -14.18
N ALA A 167 0.11 12.35 -13.60
CA ALA A 167 -1.22 11.81 -13.29
C ALA A 167 -1.92 11.04 -14.44
N PRO A 168 -1.83 11.42 -15.73
CA PRO A 168 -2.49 10.68 -16.81
C PRO A 168 -2.07 9.21 -16.92
N ILE A 169 -0.83 8.87 -16.53
CA ILE A 169 -0.34 7.49 -16.55
C ILE A 169 -1.10 6.64 -15.52
N VAL A 170 -1.29 7.17 -14.31
CA VAL A 170 -2.02 6.50 -13.23
C VAL A 170 -3.52 6.46 -13.57
N GLY A 171 -4.07 7.53 -14.15
CA GLY A 171 -5.46 7.57 -14.62
C GLY A 171 -5.76 6.49 -15.65
N HIS A 172 -4.90 6.34 -16.66
CA HIS A 172 -5.09 5.32 -17.68
C HIS A 172 -4.98 3.88 -17.14
N LEU A 173 -4.05 3.64 -16.20
CA LEU A 173 -3.97 2.38 -15.47
C LEU A 173 -5.30 2.08 -14.78
N TRP A 174 -5.84 3.06 -14.04
CA TRP A 174 -7.08 2.90 -13.29
C TRP A 174 -8.28 2.61 -14.20
N GLU A 175 -8.44 3.35 -15.29
CA GLU A 175 -9.47 3.12 -16.30
C GLU A 175 -9.39 1.70 -16.87
N SER A 176 -8.17 1.24 -17.22
CA SER A 176 -7.95 -0.11 -17.73
C SER A 176 -8.31 -1.19 -16.69
N THR A 177 -8.02 -0.95 -15.41
CA THR A 177 -8.37 -1.87 -14.32
C THR A 177 -9.88 -1.97 -14.16
N LEU A 178 -10.59 -0.83 -14.10
CA LEU A 178 -12.05 -0.79 -13.99
C LEU A 178 -12.73 -1.48 -15.18
N TYR A 179 -12.23 -1.23 -16.40
CA TYR A 179 -12.74 -1.89 -17.59
C TYR A 179 -12.56 -3.41 -17.52
N THR A 180 -11.36 -3.87 -17.14
CA THR A 180 -11.07 -5.31 -17.04
C THR A 180 -11.94 -5.99 -15.99
N ASP A 181 -12.08 -5.37 -14.82
CA ASP A 181 -12.91 -5.90 -13.73
C ASP A 181 -14.39 -6.02 -14.15
N CYS A 182 -14.98 -4.92 -14.62
CA CYS A 182 -16.40 -4.86 -14.96
C CYS A 182 -16.78 -5.72 -16.17
N PHE A 183 -15.93 -5.78 -17.20
CA PHE A 183 -16.30 -6.37 -18.48
C PHE A 183 -15.64 -7.73 -18.78
N GLN A 184 -14.54 -8.09 -18.11
CA GLN A 184 -13.80 -9.32 -18.41
C GLN A 184 -13.80 -10.34 -17.26
N LEU A 185 -13.61 -9.88 -16.03
CA LEU A 185 -13.51 -10.75 -14.87
C LEU A 185 -14.89 -11.01 -14.25
N GLY A 186 -15.48 -9.98 -13.64
CA GLY A 186 -16.73 -10.04 -12.89
C GLY A 186 -16.73 -11.07 -11.75
N TYR A 187 -17.88 -11.17 -11.09
CA TYR A 187 -18.08 -11.98 -9.88
C TYR A 187 -19.22 -13.00 -10.07
N ASN A 188 -19.25 -14.05 -9.25
CA ASN A 188 -20.37 -14.99 -9.21
C ASN A 188 -21.56 -14.38 -8.42
N GLU A 189 -22.68 -15.10 -8.31
CA GLU A 189 -23.89 -14.64 -7.62
C GLU A 189 -23.68 -14.38 -6.12
N GLU A 190 -22.66 -14.98 -5.52
CA GLU A 190 -22.29 -14.82 -4.11
C GLU A 190 -21.29 -13.69 -3.89
N GLY A 191 -20.85 -13.00 -4.96
CA GLY A 191 -19.85 -11.92 -4.90
C GLY A 191 -18.39 -12.39 -4.93
N HIS A 192 -18.13 -13.67 -5.14
CA HIS A 192 -16.78 -14.22 -5.22
C HIS A 192 -16.17 -14.09 -6.61
N CYS A 193 -14.84 -14.02 -6.66
CA CYS A 193 -14.10 -14.05 -7.91
C CYS A 193 -14.40 -15.34 -8.69
N LYS A 194 -14.59 -15.24 -10.01
CA LYS A 194 -14.80 -16.40 -10.87
C LYS A 194 -13.50 -17.19 -11.08
N GLY A 195 -13.64 -18.49 -11.33
CA GLY A 195 -12.52 -19.40 -11.61
C GLY A 195 -12.35 -20.49 -10.56
N GLN A 196 -11.26 -21.24 -10.68
CA GLN A 196 -10.87 -22.28 -9.73
C GLN A 196 -9.47 -21.98 -9.21
N ALA A 197 -9.26 -22.22 -7.92
CA ALA A 197 -7.95 -22.08 -7.31
C ALA A 197 -7.13 -23.37 -7.49
N ASP A 198 -5.84 -23.20 -7.76
CA ASP A 198 -4.89 -24.31 -7.75
C ASP A 198 -4.65 -24.77 -6.30
N PRO A 199 -4.83 -26.07 -5.98
CA PRO A 199 -4.55 -26.60 -4.65
C PRO A 199 -3.09 -26.43 -4.20
N THR A 200 -2.17 -26.19 -5.14
CA THR A 200 -0.73 -25.97 -4.89
C THR A 200 -0.37 -24.50 -4.70
N LEU A 201 -1.37 -23.61 -4.57
CA LEU A 201 -1.15 -22.19 -4.36
C LEU A 201 -0.29 -21.94 -3.11
N LEU A 202 0.79 -21.17 -3.30
CA LEU A 202 1.64 -20.73 -2.20
C LEU A 202 0.89 -19.69 -1.36
N LEU A 203 0.78 -19.90 -0.05
CA LEU A 203 0.18 -18.95 0.87
C LEU A 203 0.98 -17.63 0.96
N PRO A 204 0.35 -16.54 1.43
CA PRO A 204 1.05 -15.29 1.69
C PRO A 204 2.16 -15.51 2.72
N GLN A 205 3.32 -14.90 2.47
CA GLN A 205 4.46 -15.02 3.38
C GLN A 205 4.55 -13.78 4.27
N ARG A 206 4.45 -13.98 5.58
CA ARG A 206 4.67 -12.94 6.59
C ARG A 206 6.10 -12.38 6.48
N MET A 207 6.24 -11.07 6.26
CA MET A 207 7.55 -10.41 6.25
C MET A 207 8.09 -10.33 7.69
N GLN A 208 9.41 -10.39 7.82
CA GLN A 208 10.07 -10.46 9.12
C GLN A 208 10.92 -9.20 9.34
N TRP A 209 10.76 -8.58 10.51
CA TRP A 209 11.43 -7.34 10.86
C TRP A 209 12.07 -7.48 12.24
N GLU A 210 13.31 -7.04 12.35
CA GLU A 210 14.08 -6.97 13.58
C GLU A 210 14.30 -5.50 13.91
N ILE A 211 13.30 -4.88 14.50
CA ILE A 211 13.37 -3.49 14.96
C ILE A 211 13.50 -3.58 16.49
N SER A 212 14.73 -3.49 16.98
CA SER A 212 15.00 -3.55 18.41
C SER A 212 14.63 -2.23 19.07
N ASN A 213 13.92 -2.29 20.20
CA ASN A 213 13.55 -1.10 20.97
C ASN A 213 14.77 -0.40 21.64
N GLU A 214 15.93 -1.07 21.71
CA GLU A 214 17.11 -0.57 22.42
C GLU A 214 18.23 -0.05 21.49
N GLU A 215 18.29 -0.46 20.23
CA GLU A 215 19.32 -0.01 19.27
C GLU A 215 18.74 0.83 18.12
N SER A 216 17.42 0.88 17.97
CA SER A 216 16.78 1.81 17.05
C SER A 216 16.67 3.21 17.68
N GLU A 217 17.61 4.10 17.33
CA GLU A 217 17.40 5.56 17.31
C GLU A 217 16.35 5.96 16.24
N VAL A 218 15.49 5.04 15.79
CA VAL A 218 14.16 5.43 15.39
C VAL A 218 13.45 5.73 16.70
N GLU A 219 13.75 6.90 17.29
CA GLU A 219 13.09 7.28 18.52
C GLU A 219 11.57 7.16 18.27
N PRO A 220 10.81 6.55 19.18
CA PRO A 220 9.35 6.60 19.12
C PRO A 220 8.85 8.03 18.89
N SER A 221 9.58 9.03 19.43
CA SER A 221 9.40 10.45 19.19
C SER A 221 9.51 10.84 17.71
N LEU A 222 10.41 10.24 16.91
CA LEU A 222 10.55 10.54 15.49
C LEU A 222 9.34 10.05 14.69
N LEU A 223 8.85 8.83 14.97
CA LEU A 223 7.64 8.31 14.34
C LEU A 223 6.41 9.12 14.75
N GLU A 224 6.31 9.49 16.03
CA GLU A 224 5.22 10.32 16.56
C GLU A 224 5.25 11.74 15.98
N ASN A 225 6.42 12.39 15.92
CA ASN A 225 6.58 13.74 15.37
C ASN A 225 6.24 13.78 13.87
N VAL A 226 6.69 12.79 13.09
CA VAL A 226 6.33 12.71 11.65
C VAL A 226 4.83 12.55 11.47
N MET A 227 4.19 11.73 12.30
CA MET A 227 2.73 11.54 12.25
C MET A 227 1.98 12.82 12.65
N GLU A 228 2.42 13.52 13.69
CA GLU A 228 1.80 14.79 14.13
C GLU A 228 1.93 15.89 13.08
N GLU A 229 3.09 16.02 12.44
CA GLU A 229 3.33 17.05 11.42
C GLU A 229 2.46 16.85 10.16
N ILE A 230 2.30 15.59 9.70
CA ILE A 230 1.50 15.29 8.50
C ILE A 230 -0.01 15.37 8.78
N ILE A 231 -0.47 14.97 9.96
CA ILE A 231 -1.90 15.02 10.31
C ILE A 231 -2.37 16.48 10.48
N GLN A 232 -1.47 17.41 10.82
CA GLN A 232 -1.82 18.82 11.04
C GLN A 232 -1.91 19.66 9.75
N ASP A 233 -1.56 19.12 8.59
CA ASP A 233 -1.52 19.85 7.32
C ASP A 233 -2.04 18.94 6.19
N PRO A 234 -3.32 19.06 5.72
CA PRO A 234 -3.82 20.29 5.08
C PRO A 234 -5.34 20.59 5.16
N ASP A 235 -5.69 21.85 4.91
CA ASP A 235 -7.03 22.29 4.49
C ASP A 235 -7.36 21.73 3.08
N PHE A 236 -7.85 20.49 3.03
CA PHE A 236 -8.32 19.85 1.80
C PHE A 236 -9.84 19.73 1.81
N VAL A 237 -10.49 20.28 0.76
CA VAL A 237 -11.94 20.26 0.54
C VAL A 237 -12.24 19.77 -0.88
N VAL A 238 -13.18 18.84 -1.01
CA VAL A 238 -13.72 18.27 -2.23
C VAL A 238 -15.18 18.69 -2.37
N GLU A 239 -15.45 19.50 -3.38
CA GLU A 239 -16.80 19.90 -3.74
C GLU A 239 -17.25 19.18 -5.01
N THR A 240 -18.50 18.72 -5.01
CA THR A 240 -19.17 18.23 -6.22
C THR A 240 -20.10 19.34 -6.72
N THR A 241 -20.10 19.59 -8.03
CA THR A 241 -20.96 20.60 -8.65
C THR A 241 -21.85 19.94 -9.69
N ASP A 242 -23.15 19.95 -9.45
CA ASP A 242 -24.15 19.37 -10.37
C ASP A 242 -24.68 20.40 -11.40
N HIS A 243 -24.01 21.55 -11.55
CA HIS A 243 -24.56 22.71 -12.28
C HIS A 243 -24.48 22.69 -13.81
N PHE A 244 -24.19 21.54 -14.44
CA PHE A 244 -24.14 21.46 -15.90
C PHE A 244 -24.61 20.11 -16.44
N LEU A 245 -25.94 19.88 -16.49
CA LEU A 245 -26.61 19.01 -17.45
C LEU A 245 -28.08 19.45 -17.62
N ASP A 246 -28.30 20.66 -18.16
CA ASP A 246 -29.57 21.08 -18.80
C ASP A 246 -29.30 21.43 -20.27
#